data_AF-A0A1V5UW34-F1
#
_entry.id   AF-A0A1V5UW34-F1
#
_cell.length_a   1.000
_cell.length_b   1.000
_cell.length_c   1.000
_cell.angle_alpha   90.00
_cell.angle_beta   90.00
_cell.angle_gamma   90.00
#
_symmetry.space_group_name_H-M   'P 1'
#
loop_
_entity.id
_entity.type
_entity.pdbx_description
1 polymer ?
#
loop_
_entity_poly.entity_id
_entity_poly.type
_entity_poly.pdbx_seq_one_letter_code
_entity_poly.pdbx_strand_id
1 'polypeptide(L)'
;MGKNKKSSISSIQDQLERLFSKTTVKWIECHQHEGVVCGEKLNVDRFLHDQGNPVSFTDRLEIHWQSKFNQFGTDWSEERQKYRLLYDTMRSFFASFVGLRINKVASIESSGKNNKEVILYGDLATSHLMQMYMSGKKVVDLFKSLDIEFDNVLGGKFSETRNKLFEHNHNPNCINDIVLEPDFWSVIATKSLLPIYIHTKTEREYEAFIDYYQDYYDMEKMFVSIVEGFSVSEDRNKNKI
;
A
#
# COMPACT_ATOMS: atom_id res chain seq x y z
N MET A 1 -8.59 47.31 -15.85
CA MET A 1 -7.70 46.21 -16.32
C MET A 1 -6.66 45.94 -15.26
N GLY A 2 -6.34 44.67 -15.00
CA GLY A 2 -5.28 44.27 -14.06
C GLY A 2 -5.74 43.59 -12.77
N LYS A 3 -6.52 42.49 -12.86
CA LYS A 3 -6.55 41.52 -11.75
C LYS A 3 -5.22 40.75 -11.79
N ASN A 4 -4.29 41.14 -10.92
CA ASN A 4 -3.08 40.36 -10.65
C ASN A 4 -3.49 38.99 -10.12
N LYS A 5 -3.54 37.99 -11.00
CA LYS A 5 -3.39 36.57 -10.62
C LYS A 5 -1.97 36.42 -10.07
N LYS A 6 -1.81 36.55 -8.75
CA LYS A 6 -0.68 35.89 -8.07
C LYS A 6 -0.96 34.39 -8.14
N SER A 7 -0.54 33.76 -9.25
CA SER A 7 -0.22 32.34 -9.24
C SER A 7 1.03 32.23 -8.36
N SER A 8 0.86 31.77 -7.12
CA SER A 8 1.99 31.36 -6.31
C SER A 8 2.51 30.06 -6.91
N ILE A 9 3.61 30.13 -7.65
CA ILE A 9 4.40 28.95 -7.98
C ILE A 9 4.88 28.40 -6.63
N SER A 10 4.37 27.25 -6.18
CA SER A 10 4.86 26.63 -4.95
C SER A 10 6.28 26.13 -5.21
N SER A 11 7.21 26.36 -4.27
CA SER A 11 8.60 25.91 -4.46
C SER A 11 8.64 24.39 -4.62
N ILE A 12 9.72 23.87 -5.24
CA ILE A 12 9.90 22.42 -5.36
C ILE A 12 9.88 21.75 -3.98
N GLN A 13 10.44 22.41 -2.97
CA GLN A 13 10.41 21.96 -1.58
C GLN A 13 8.97 21.81 -1.07
N ASP A 14 8.11 22.81 -1.26
CA ASP A 14 6.69 22.73 -0.85
C ASP A 14 5.96 21.56 -1.55
N GLN A 15 6.31 21.29 -2.81
CA GLN A 15 5.75 20.20 -3.59
C GLN A 15 6.18 18.83 -3.04
N LEU A 16 7.46 18.67 -2.69
CA LEU A 16 8.00 17.47 -2.07
C LEU A 16 7.41 17.24 -0.67
N GLU A 17 7.28 18.29 0.14
CA GLU A 17 6.64 18.21 1.47
C GLU A 17 5.15 17.84 1.37
N ARG A 18 4.45 18.35 0.36
CA ARG A 18 3.06 17.98 0.09
C ARG A 18 2.92 16.54 -0.39
N LEU A 19 3.87 16.05 -1.18
CA LEU A 19 3.92 14.64 -1.58
C LEU A 19 4.17 13.76 -0.35
N PHE A 20 5.19 14.08 0.43
CA PHE A 20 5.59 13.37 1.64
C PHE A 20 4.44 13.28 2.66
N SER A 21 3.83 14.42 2.99
CA SER A 21 2.73 14.48 3.98
C SER A 21 1.47 13.72 3.58
N LYS A 22 1.23 13.55 2.27
CA LYS A 22 0.04 12.87 1.74
C LYS A 22 0.26 11.42 1.35
N THR A 23 1.49 10.91 1.37
CA THR A 23 1.79 9.55 0.95
C THR A 23 2.41 8.77 2.11
N THR A 24 2.72 7.50 1.88
CA THR A 24 3.40 6.61 2.82
C THR A 24 4.92 6.65 2.69
N VAL A 25 5.46 7.52 1.82
CA VAL A 25 6.90 7.78 1.66
C VAL A 25 7.54 8.05 3.02
N LYS A 26 8.68 7.40 3.28
CA LYS A 26 9.42 7.50 4.54
C LYS A 26 10.47 8.61 4.49
N TRP A 27 11.10 8.81 3.34
CA TRP A 27 11.96 9.97 3.09
C TRP A 27 12.15 10.22 1.59
N ILE A 28 12.70 11.39 1.26
CA ILE A 28 13.08 11.80 -0.10
C ILE A 28 14.54 12.28 -0.06
N GLU A 29 15.38 11.78 -0.97
CA GLU A 29 16.77 12.19 -1.16
C GLU A 29 16.93 13.03 -2.42
N CYS A 30 17.89 13.96 -2.42
CA CYS A 30 18.32 14.70 -3.61
C CYS A 30 19.64 14.11 -4.12
N HIS A 31 19.69 13.70 -5.39
CA HIS A 31 20.90 13.12 -5.98
C HIS A 31 22.03 14.13 -6.17
N GLN A 32 21.72 15.41 -6.39
CA GLN A 32 22.74 16.44 -6.65
C GLN A 32 23.55 16.82 -5.40
N HIS A 33 22.97 16.67 -4.22
CA HIS A 33 23.59 17.04 -2.94
C HIS A 33 23.80 15.86 -2.01
N GLU A 34 23.46 14.64 -2.45
CA GLU A 34 23.54 13.39 -1.69
C GLU A 34 22.98 13.53 -0.26
N GLY A 35 21.77 14.09 -0.14
CA GLY A 35 21.16 14.42 1.15
C GLY A 35 19.65 14.22 1.21
N VAL A 36 19.14 13.97 2.41
CA VAL A 36 17.70 13.85 2.68
C VAL A 36 17.08 15.26 2.69
N VAL A 37 16.03 15.46 1.90
CA VAL A 37 15.30 16.73 1.79
C VAL A 37 13.92 16.69 2.48
N CYS A 38 13.39 15.49 2.73
CA CYS A 38 12.15 15.26 3.49
C CYS A 38 12.25 13.96 4.29
N GLY A 39 11.78 13.95 5.53
CA GLY A 39 11.74 12.75 6.38
C GLY A 39 13.10 12.37 6.99
N GLU A 40 13.21 11.13 7.45
CA GLU A 40 14.42 10.59 8.08
C GLU A 40 14.86 9.32 7.34
N LYS A 41 16.16 9.23 7.01
CA LYS A 41 16.71 8.05 6.33
C LYS A 41 16.66 6.85 7.25
N LEU A 42 15.94 5.81 6.84
CA LEU A 42 15.84 4.56 7.57
C LEU A 42 16.69 3.49 6.89
N ASN A 43 17.66 2.94 7.63
CA ASN A 43 18.36 1.73 7.22
C ASN A 43 17.62 0.52 7.81
N VAL A 44 16.54 0.10 7.15
CA VAL A 44 15.79 -1.09 7.56
C VAL A 44 16.32 -2.28 6.77
N ASP A 45 16.56 -3.42 7.43
CA ASP A 45 16.93 -4.68 6.77
C ASP A 45 16.07 -5.85 7.28
N ARG A 46 14.81 -5.85 6.86
CA ARG A 46 13.81 -6.77 7.42
C ARG A 46 14.10 -8.22 7.04
N PHE A 47 14.52 -8.47 5.81
CA PHE A 47 14.72 -9.85 5.36
C PHE A 47 16.01 -10.51 5.89
N LEU A 48 16.94 -9.74 6.49
CA LEU A 48 18.09 -10.28 7.21
C LEU A 48 17.86 -10.46 8.72
N HIS A 49 16.96 -9.70 9.34
CA HIS A 49 16.85 -9.63 10.81
C HIS A 49 15.47 -9.96 11.37
N ASP A 50 14.38 -9.60 10.69
CA ASP A 50 13.01 -9.87 11.12
C ASP A 50 12.07 -9.95 9.92
N GLN A 51 11.75 -11.18 9.55
CA GLN A 51 10.88 -11.47 8.41
C GLN A 51 9.40 -11.29 8.77
N GLY A 52 9.06 -11.22 10.06
CA GLY A 52 7.72 -11.36 10.60
C GLY A 52 6.94 -12.55 10.00
N ASN A 53 5.65 -12.63 10.34
CA ASN A 53 4.74 -13.64 9.81
C ASN A 53 3.42 -12.98 9.41
N PRO A 54 3.19 -12.76 8.11
CA PRO A 54 1.89 -12.33 7.61
C PRO A 54 0.78 -13.25 8.09
N VAL A 55 -0.38 -12.68 8.38
CA VAL A 55 -1.57 -13.40 8.82
C VAL A 55 -2.10 -14.27 7.68
N SER A 56 -2.37 -15.53 7.99
CA SER A 56 -3.17 -16.39 7.10
C SER A 56 -4.64 -15.94 7.17
N PHE A 57 -5.15 -15.40 6.06
CA PHE A 57 -6.53 -14.95 5.97
C PHE A 57 -7.51 -16.07 6.31
N THR A 58 -7.32 -17.25 5.71
CA THR A 58 -8.22 -18.40 5.91
C THR A 58 -8.23 -18.87 7.36
N ASP A 59 -7.06 -18.93 8.01
CA ASP A 59 -6.98 -19.53 9.34
C ASP A 59 -7.52 -18.59 10.43
N ARG A 60 -7.44 -17.27 10.22
CA ARG A 60 -7.79 -16.28 11.24
C ARG A 60 -9.09 -15.54 10.97
N LEU A 61 -9.36 -15.18 9.72
CA LEU A 61 -10.40 -14.19 9.38
C LEU A 61 -11.67 -14.80 8.79
N GLU A 62 -11.61 -16.05 8.31
CA GLU A 62 -12.72 -16.71 7.63
C GLU A 62 -13.99 -16.81 8.49
N ILE A 63 -13.83 -17.09 9.78
CA ILE A 63 -14.97 -17.21 10.72
C ILE A 63 -15.73 -15.88 10.89
N HIS A 64 -15.00 -14.77 10.95
CA HIS A 64 -15.60 -13.43 11.07
C HIS A 64 -16.29 -13.00 9.77
N TRP A 65 -15.74 -13.41 8.63
CA TRP A 65 -16.39 -13.23 7.34
C TRP A 65 -17.66 -14.05 7.21
N GLN A 66 -17.64 -15.31 7.63
CA GLN A 66 -18.84 -16.16 7.61
C GLN A 66 -19.95 -15.57 8.48
N SER A 67 -19.60 -15.05 9.65
CA SER A 67 -20.51 -14.25 10.48
C SER A 67 -21.16 -13.13 9.70
N LYS A 68 -20.36 -12.27 9.05
CA LYS A 68 -20.87 -11.15 8.27
C LYS A 68 -21.80 -11.61 7.15
N PHE A 69 -21.43 -12.68 6.45
CA PHE A 69 -22.26 -13.22 5.37
C PHE A 69 -23.59 -13.78 5.88
N ASN A 70 -23.60 -14.41 7.05
CA ASN A 70 -24.84 -14.92 7.66
C ASN A 70 -25.83 -13.80 8.00
N GLN A 71 -25.36 -12.59 8.31
CA GLN A 71 -26.21 -11.44 8.62
C GLN A 71 -27.03 -10.95 7.41
N PHE A 72 -26.58 -11.21 6.18
CA PHE A 72 -27.35 -10.84 4.97
C PHE A 72 -28.52 -11.80 4.69
N GLY A 73 -28.58 -12.96 5.37
CA GLY A 73 -29.56 -13.99 5.05
C GLY A 73 -29.39 -14.54 3.63
N THR A 74 -30.50 -14.97 3.03
CA THR A 74 -30.53 -15.57 1.69
C THR A 74 -30.63 -14.54 0.56
N ASP A 75 -31.01 -13.30 0.88
CA ASP A 75 -31.42 -12.32 -0.11
C ASP A 75 -30.23 -11.74 -0.88
N TRP A 76 -30.52 -11.32 -2.11
CA TRP A 76 -29.55 -10.62 -2.95
C TRP A 76 -29.64 -9.12 -2.69
N SER A 77 -28.50 -8.49 -2.35
CA SER A 77 -28.40 -7.04 -2.21
C SER A 77 -27.08 -6.51 -2.78
N GLU A 78 -27.08 -5.22 -3.16
CA GLU A 78 -25.86 -4.54 -3.62
C GLU A 78 -24.79 -4.51 -2.53
N GLU A 79 -25.20 -4.29 -1.27
CA GLU A 79 -24.31 -4.33 -0.12
C GLU A 79 -23.65 -5.71 0.03
N ARG A 80 -24.41 -6.80 -0.07
CA ARG A 80 -23.87 -8.17 -0.03
C ARG A 80 -22.83 -8.41 -1.13
N GLN A 81 -23.05 -7.89 -2.34
CA GLN A 81 -22.06 -8.00 -3.42
C GLN A 81 -20.80 -7.18 -3.15
N LYS A 82 -20.93 -5.98 -2.57
CA LYS A 82 -19.77 -5.18 -2.16
C LYS A 82 -18.95 -5.89 -1.08
N TYR A 83 -19.60 -6.52 -0.10
CA TYR A 83 -18.90 -7.34 0.90
C TYR A 83 -18.26 -8.60 0.31
N ARG A 84 -18.88 -9.25 -0.69
CA ARG A 84 -18.25 -10.35 -1.44
C ARG A 84 -16.98 -9.90 -2.15
N LEU A 85 -17.06 -8.77 -2.86
CA LEU A 85 -15.90 -8.19 -3.53
C LEU A 85 -14.82 -7.79 -2.51
N LEU A 86 -15.20 -7.26 -1.35
CA LEU A 86 -14.28 -6.93 -0.26
C LEU A 86 -13.56 -8.16 0.27
N TYR A 87 -14.29 -9.27 0.51
CA TYR A 87 -13.71 -10.55 0.90
C TYR A 87 -12.68 -11.05 -0.12
N ASP A 88 -13.05 -11.11 -1.41
CA ASP A 88 -12.16 -11.60 -2.46
C ASP A 88 -10.91 -10.70 -2.59
N THR A 89 -11.09 -9.38 -2.50
CA THR A 89 -9.99 -8.40 -2.59
C THR A 89 -9.05 -8.54 -1.39
N MET A 90 -9.58 -8.70 -0.17
CA MET A 90 -8.75 -8.97 1.00
C MET A 90 -7.98 -10.27 0.84
N ARG A 91 -8.63 -11.37 0.43
CA ARG A 91 -7.93 -12.63 0.17
C ARG A 91 -6.76 -12.47 -0.79
N SER A 92 -6.94 -11.71 -1.88
CA SER A 92 -5.85 -11.39 -2.80
C SER A 92 -4.73 -10.60 -2.14
N PHE A 93 -5.05 -9.63 -1.27
CA PHE A 93 -4.06 -8.87 -0.49
C PHE A 93 -3.22 -9.80 0.42
N PHE A 94 -3.86 -10.58 1.29
CA PHE A 94 -3.16 -11.44 2.26
C PHE A 94 -2.35 -12.55 1.57
N ALA A 95 -2.92 -13.20 0.54
CA ALA A 95 -2.19 -14.20 -0.24
C ALA A 95 -0.96 -13.61 -0.93
N SER A 96 -1.07 -12.38 -1.44
CA SER A 96 0.07 -11.67 -2.05
C SER A 96 1.12 -11.28 -1.01
N PHE A 97 0.72 -10.97 0.23
CA PHE A 97 1.69 -10.69 1.29
C PHE A 97 2.52 -11.93 1.65
N VAL A 98 1.86 -13.07 1.81
CA VAL A 98 2.55 -14.35 2.02
C VAL A 98 3.46 -14.68 0.84
N GLY A 99 2.95 -14.56 -0.39
CA GLY A 99 3.71 -14.83 -1.61
C GLY A 99 4.93 -13.93 -1.78
N LEU A 100 4.79 -12.62 -1.48
CA LEU A 100 5.90 -11.67 -1.47
C LEU A 100 7.02 -12.13 -0.54
N ARG A 101 6.67 -12.46 0.72
CA ARG A 101 7.65 -12.90 1.72
C ARG A 101 8.38 -14.16 1.27
N ILE A 102 7.64 -15.18 0.85
CA ILE A 102 8.20 -16.48 0.43
C ILE A 102 9.18 -16.29 -0.74
N ASN A 103 8.75 -15.58 -1.78
CA ASN A 103 9.57 -15.39 -2.98
C ASN A 103 10.78 -14.49 -2.70
N LYS A 104 10.64 -13.49 -1.82
CA LYS A 104 11.76 -12.65 -1.43
C LYS A 104 12.83 -13.42 -0.67
N VAL A 105 12.44 -14.27 0.28
CA VAL A 105 13.36 -15.15 1.00
C VAL A 105 14.04 -16.12 0.03
N ALA A 106 13.29 -16.75 -0.87
CA ALA A 106 13.85 -17.65 -1.87
C ALA A 106 14.87 -16.97 -2.80
N SER A 107 14.59 -15.72 -3.23
CA SER A 107 15.52 -14.92 -4.04
C SER A 107 16.85 -14.65 -3.31
N ILE A 108 16.79 -14.34 -2.01
CA ILE A 108 17.97 -14.14 -1.17
C ILE A 108 18.73 -15.46 -0.98
N GLU A 109 18.05 -16.57 -0.70
CA GLU A 109 18.68 -17.88 -0.48
C GLU A 109 19.33 -18.49 -1.74
N SER A 110 18.82 -18.14 -2.92
CA SER A 110 19.40 -18.48 -4.22
C SER A 110 20.54 -17.54 -4.62
N SER A 111 20.71 -16.41 -3.94
CA SER A 111 21.80 -15.46 -4.21
C SER A 111 23.16 -16.13 -3.96
N GLY A 112 24.06 -16.02 -4.95
CA GLY A 112 25.37 -16.70 -4.92
C GLY A 112 25.34 -18.18 -5.34
N LYS A 113 24.17 -18.74 -5.66
CA LYS A 113 24.03 -20.12 -6.17
C LYS A 113 23.56 -20.16 -7.63
N ASN A 114 22.47 -19.47 -7.95
CA ASN A 114 21.84 -19.54 -9.27
C ASN A 114 21.15 -18.23 -9.66
N ASN A 115 21.76 -17.47 -10.58
CA ASN A 115 21.21 -16.19 -11.03
C ASN A 115 19.82 -16.30 -11.67
N LYS A 116 19.47 -17.42 -12.32
CA LYS A 116 18.15 -17.58 -12.93
C LYS A 116 17.04 -17.69 -11.87
N GLU A 117 17.32 -18.37 -10.77
CA GLU A 117 16.38 -18.48 -9.64
C GLU A 117 16.23 -17.15 -8.92
N VAL A 118 17.32 -16.40 -8.72
CA VAL A 118 17.28 -15.06 -8.12
C VAL A 118 16.35 -14.15 -8.91
N ILE A 119 16.46 -14.15 -10.24
CA ILE A 119 15.61 -13.38 -11.15
C ILE A 119 14.15 -13.86 -11.04
N LEU A 120 13.90 -15.17 -11.19
CA LEU A 120 12.55 -15.74 -11.13
C LEU A 120 11.83 -15.37 -9.83
N TYR A 121 12.47 -15.60 -8.69
CA TYR A 121 11.87 -15.28 -7.39
C TYR A 121 11.77 -13.77 -7.15
N GLY A 122 12.70 -12.98 -7.70
CA GLY A 122 12.61 -11.52 -7.73
C GLY A 122 11.36 -11.04 -8.48
N ASP A 123 11.12 -11.57 -9.68
CA ASP A 123 9.95 -11.24 -10.51
C ASP A 123 8.63 -11.65 -9.83
N LEU A 124 8.60 -12.82 -9.20
CA LEU A 124 7.43 -13.27 -8.43
C LEU A 124 7.17 -12.37 -7.21
N ALA A 125 8.21 -11.99 -6.48
CA ALA A 125 8.10 -11.06 -5.36
C ALA A 125 7.60 -9.68 -5.83
N THR A 126 8.11 -9.18 -6.95
CA THR A 126 7.62 -7.97 -7.62
C THR A 126 6.13 -8.06 -7.97
N SER A 127 5.70 -9.17 -8.57
CA SER A 127 4.30 -9.38 -8.96
C SER A 127 3.37 -9.34 -7.75
N HIS A 128 3.76 -10.01 -6.67
CA HIS A 128 3.02 -9.98 -5.41
C HIS A 128 2.98 -8.59 -4.78
N LEU A 129 4.08 -7.84 -4.83
CA LEU A 129 4.15 -6.46 -4.36
C LEU A 129 3.11 -5.59 -5.08
N MET A 130 3.05 -5.68 -6.42
CA MET A 130 2.08 -4.95 -7.21
C MET A 130 0.64 -5.35 -6.84
N GLN A 131 0.37 -6.65 -6.74
CA GLN A 131 -0.96 -7.15 -6.39
C GLN A 131 -1.40 -6.70 -5.00
N MET A 132 -0.48 -6.67 -4.03
CA MET A 132 -0.75 -6.13 -2.70
C MET A 132 -1.16 -4.67 -2.75
N TYR A 133 -0.41 -3.84 -3.46
CA TYR A 133 -0.70 -2.42 -3.60
C TYR A 133 -2.05 -2.15 -4.27
N MET A 134 -2.36 -2.89 -5.35
CA MET A 134 -3.65 -2.82 -6.03
C MET A 134 -4.81 -3.26 -5.13
N SER A 135 -4.65 -4.40 -4.47
CA SER A 135 -5.69 -4.96 -3.59
C SER A 135 -5.90 -4.07 -2.36
N GLY A 136 -4.84 -3.58 -1.74
CA GLY A 136 -4.91 -2.71 -0.57
C GLY A 136 -5.66 -1.41 -0.85
N LYS A 137 -5.39 -0.77 -2.01
CA LYS A 137 -6.15 0.41 -2.46
C LYS A 137 -7.62 0.07 -2.62
N LYS A 138 -7.91 -1.03 -3.31
CA LYS A 138 -9.28 -1.46 -3.57
C LYS A 138 -10.04 -1.78 -2.29
N VAL A 139 -9.39 -2.38 -1.29
CA VAL A 139 -9.97 -2.60 0.04
C VAL A 139 -10.33 -1.26 0.69
N VAL A 140 -9.43 -0.26 0.68
CA VAL A 140 -9.72 1.07 1.24
C VAL A 140 -10.87 1.76 0.50
N ASP A 141 -10.92 1.67 -0.82
CA ASP A 141 -12.03 2.22 -1.60
C ASP A 141 -13.35 1.52 -1.29
N LEU A 142 -13.31 0.20 -1.07
CA LEU A 142 -14.49 -0.58 -0.66
C LEU A 142 -14.95 -0.22 0.75
N PHE A 143 -14.04 -0.02 1.71
CA PHE A 143 -14.39 0.46 3.04
C PHE A 143 -15.15 1.78 2.99
N LYS A 144 -14.66 2.75 2.21
CA LYS A 144 -15.38 4.02 1.98
C LYS A 144 -16.75 3.80 1.37
N SER A 145 -16.86 2.90 0.38
CA SER A 145 -18.14 2.62 -0.30
C SER A 145 -19.17 1.87 0.55
N LEU A 146 -18.71 1.25 1.63
CA LEU A 146 -19.50 0.46 2.58
C LEU A 146 -19.66 1.18 3.93
N ASP A 147 -19.20 2.43 4.04
CA ASP A 147 -19.17 3.22 5.27
C ASP A 147 -18.55 2.47 6.46
N ILE A 148 -17.53 1.64 6.20
CA ILE A 148 -16.76 0.95 7.23
C ILE A 148 -15.74 1.92 7.82
N GLU A 149 -15.72 2.09 9.14
CA GLU A 149 -14.74 2.94 9.81
C GLU A 149 -13.34 2.29 9.81
N PHE A 150 -12.32 3.09 9.50
CA PHE A 150 -10.91 2.68 9.51
C PHE A 150 -10.00 3.89 9.81
N ASP A 151 -8.70 3.64 10.00
CA ASP A 151 -7.71 4.72 10.11
C ASP A 151 -7.63 5.51 8.79
N ASN A 152 -8.37 6.62 8.75
CA ASN A 152 -8.44 7.50 7.59
C ASN A 152 -7.09 8.15 7.24
N VAL A 153 -6.15 8.25 8.19
CA VAL A 153 -4.82 8.80 7.93
C VAL A 153 -4.00 7.78 7.15
N LEU A 154 -3.89 6.55 7.67
CA LEU A 154 -3.13 5.49 7.00
C LEU A 154 -3.76 5.11 5.65
N GLY A 155 -5.06 4.79 5.63
CA GLY A 155 -5.75 4.39 4.39
C GLY A 155 -5.81 5.53 3.37
N GLY A 156 -5.93 6.77 3.83
CA GLY A 156 -5.82 7.96 2.99
C GLY A 156 -4.44 8.08 2.35
N LYS A 157 -3.38 8.04 3.16
CA LYS A 157 -1.99 8.11 2.67
C LYS A 157 -1.67 6.99 1.69
N PHE A 158 -2.07 5.76 1.98
CA PHE A 158 -1.82 4.61 1.11
C PHE A 158 -2.53 4.76 -0.26
N SER A 159 -3.80 5.19 -0.24
CA SER A 159 -4.55 5.45 -1.47
C SER A 159 -3.89 6.54 -2.31
N GLU A 160 -3.41 7.60 -1.65
CA GLU A 160 -2.68 8.70 -2.29
C GLU A 160 -1.33 8.25 -2.86
N THR A 161 -0.58 7.39 -2.15
CA THR A 161 0.65 6.76 -2.68
C THR A 161 0.36 6.05 -4.00
N ARG A 162 -0.70 5.21 -4.04
CA ARG A 162 -1.13 4.50 -5.25
C ARG A 162 -1.47 5.42 -6.40
N ASN A 163 -2.30 6.42 -6.14
CA ASN A 163 -2.75 7.34 -7.16
C ASN A 163 -1.61 8.19 -7.73
N LYS A 164 -0.76 8.73 -6.86
CA LYS A 164 0.28 9.68 -7.25
C LYS A 164 1.53 9.02 -7.80
N LEU A 165 2.02 7.99 -7.12
CA LEU A 165 3.36 7.46 -7.37
C LEU A 165 3.35 6.26 -8.32
N PHE A 166 2.22 5.54 -8.44
CA PHE A 166 2.20 4.26 -9.14
C PHE A 166 1.26 4.20 -10.35
N GLU A 167 0.12 4.90 -10.34
CA GLU A 167 -0.85 4.81 -11.43
C GLU A 167 -0.60 5.79 -12.60
N HIS A 168 0.54 6.49 -12.61
CA HIS A 168 1.09 7.31 -13.72
C HIS A 168 0.17 8.35 -14.40
N ASN A 169 -1.08 8.49 -13.97
CA ASN A 169 -2.09 9.28 -14.67
C ASN A 169 -3.01 10.05 -13.70
N HIS A 170 -2.71 10.04 -12.39
CA HIS A 170 -3.49 10.79 -11.41
C HIS A 170 -2.63 11.78 -10.62
N ASN A 171 -2.41 12.95 -11.21
CA ASN A 171 -1.99 14.16 -10.50
C ASN A 171 -3.17 15.15 -10.39
N PRO A 172 -4.20 14.87 -9.58
CA PRO A 172 -5.38 15.73 -9.46
C PRO A 172 -5.08 17.04 -8.70
N ASN A 173 -3.85 17.22 -8.20
CA ASN A 173 -3.50 18.24 -7.21
C ASN A 173 -2.45 19.26 -7.68
N CYS A 174 -2.19 19.36 -8.98
CA CYS A 174 -1.30 20.39 -9.54
C CYS A 174 0.11 20.39 -8.92
N ILE A 175 0.71 19.22 -8.71
CA ILE A 175 2.17 19.17 -8.50
C ILE A 175 2.80 19.35 -9.88
N ASN A 176 2.81 20.59 -10.37
CA ASN A 176 3.01 20.89 -11.79
C ASN A 176 4.47 20.74 -12.25
N ASP A 177 5.42 20.75 -11.31
CA ASP A 177 6.85 20.82 -11.63
C ASP A 177 7.61 19.52 -11.32
N ILE A 178 6.92 18.47 -10.89
CA ILE A 178 7.54 17.14 -10.70
C ILE A 178 6.89 16.10 -11.61
N VAL A 179 7.73 15.31 -12.27
CA VAL A 179 7.35 14.10 -13.00
C VAL A 179 7.80 12.91 -12.17
N LEU A 180 6.94 11.90 -12.08
CA LEU A 180 7.19 10.70 -11.28
C LEU A 180 7.43 9.54 -12.23
N GLU A 181 8.60 8.93 -12.11
CA GLU A 181 8.95 7.67 -12.75
C GLU A 181 9.20 6.67 -11.61
N PRO A 182 8.18 5.87 -11.21
CA PRO A 182 8.47 4.69 -10.43
C PRO A 182 9.45 3.87 -11.26
N ASP A 183 10.59 3.56 -10.65
CA ASP A 183 11.55 2.65 -11.24
C ASP A 183 10.85 1.30 -11.52
N PHE A 184 11.48 0.44 -12.29
CA PHE A 184 11.03 -0.94 -12.40
C PHE A 184 10.79 -1.48 -10.99
N TRP A 185 9.61 -2.09 -10.78
CA TRP A 185 9.32 -2.79 -9.54
C TRP A 185 10.35 -3.92 -9.42
N SER A 186 11.46 -3.62 -8.79
CA SER A 186 12.59 -4.52 -8.68
C SER A 186 12.88 -4.64 -7.21
N VAL A 187 12.29 -5.69 -6.64
CA VAL A 187 12.64 -6.10 -5.28
C VAL A 187 13.84 -7.04 -5.32
N ILE A 188 14.70 -6.99 -6.34
CA ILE A 188 15.87 -7.88 -6.41
C ILE A 188 16.83 -7.49 -5.27
N ALA A 189 16.85 -8.32 -4.23
CA ALA A 189 17.69 -8.19 -3.02
C ALA A 189 17.62 -6.85 -2.22
N THR A 190 16.62 -5.99 -2.46
CA THR A 190 16.43 -4.75 -1.67
C THR A 190 15.95 -4.99 -0.22
N LYS A 191 16.29 -4.09 0.68
CA LYS A 191 16.03 -4.16 2.13
C LYS A 191 14.61 -3.71 2.55
N SER A 192 13.57 -4.14 1.82
CA SER A 192 12.16 -3.70 1.99
C SER A 192 11.84 -2.27 1.52
N LEU A 193 12.77 -1.64 0.81
CA LEU A 193 12.60 -0.29 0.29
C LEU A 193 12.33 -0.35 -1.21
N LEU A 194 11.33 0.41 -1.65
CA LEU A 194 11.03 0.67 -3.05
C LEU A 194 11.38 2.12 -3.37
N PRO A 195 12.40 2.37 -4.21
CA PRO A 195 12.70 3.70 -4.71
C PRO A 195 11.74 4.11 -5.83
N ILE A 196 11.44 5.40 -5.87
CA ILE A 196 10.67 6.06 -6.93
C ILE A 196 11.42 7.33 -7.34
N TYR A 197 11.75 7.45 -8.61
CA TYR A 197 12.44 8.63 -9.11
C TYR A 197 11.47 9.78 -9.34
N ILE A 198 11.95 10.97 -8.97
CA ILE A 198 11.24 12.23 -9.14
C ILE A 198 12.14 13.12 -10.01
N HIS A 199 11.59 13.52 -11.15
CA HIS A 199 12.23 14.37 -12.13
C HIS A 199 11.65 15.77 -11.99
N THR A 200 12.47 16.79 -12.12
CA THR A 200 11.98 18.18 -12.18
C THR A 200 12.47 18.82 -13.47
N LYS A 201 13.36 19.81 -13.40
CA LYS A 201 14.13 20.32 -14.54
C LYS A 201 15.27 19.38 -14.92
N THR A 202 15.71 18.53 -13.98
CA THR A 202 16.69 17.49 -14.22
C THR A 202 16.08 16.10 -14.01
N GLU A 203 16.60 15.12 -14.77
CA GLU A 203 16.17 13.72 -14.66
C GLU A 203 16.66 13.14 -13.32
N ARG A 204 15.81 12.36 -12.64
CA ARG A 204 16.14 11.70 -11.35
C ARG A 204 16.80 12.67 -10.37
N GLU A 205 16.20 13.84 -10.19
CA GLU A 205 16.74 14.86 -9.30
C GLU A 205 16.55 14.47 -7.84
N TYR A 206 15.43 13.80 -7.56
CA TYR A 206 15.11 13.25 -6.25
C TYR A 206 14.69 11.79 -6.35
N GLU A 207 14.78 11.09 -5.22
CA GLU A 207 14.36 9.71 -5.05
C GLU A 207 13.54 9.59 -3.77
N ALA A 208 12.29 9.17 -3.90
CA ALA A 208 11.41 8.88 -2.77
C ALA A 208 11.49 7.40 -2.41
N PHE A 209 11.56 7.12 -1.11
CA PHE A 209 11.67 5.76 -0.60
C PHE A 209 10.43 5.35 0.18
N ILE A 210 9.85 4.23 -0.21
CA ILE A 210 8.71 3.61 0.48
C ILE A 210 9.19 2.34 1.18
N ASP A 211 8.95 2.24 2.49
CA ASP A 211 9.04 0.96 3.22
C ASP A 211 7.72 0.22 3.01
N TYR A 212 7.64 -0.48 1.87
CA TYR A 212 6.41 -1.18 1.48
C TYR A 212 6.04 -2.25 2.49
N TYR A 213 7.02 -2.85 3.17
CA TYR A 213 6.77 -3.94 4.10
C TYR A 213 6.14 -3.42 5.39
N GLN A 214 6.57 -2.24 5.86
CA GLN A 214 5.89 -1.56 6.97
C GLN A 214 4.47 -1.15 6.59
N ASP A 215 4.29 -0.54 5.41
CA ASP A 215 2.97 -0.17 4.91
C ASP A 215 2.03 -1.39 4.94
N TYR A 216 2.52 -2.56 4.55
CA TYR A 216 1.73 -3.78 4.57
C TYR A 216 1.38 -4.28 5.95
N TYR A 217 2.29 -4.26 6.92
CA TYR A 217 1.94 -4.64 8.29
C TYR A 217 0.92 -3.70 8.91
N ASP A 218 1.05 -2.40 8.64
CA ASP A 218 0.11 -1.42 9.17
C ASP A 218 -1.28 -1.61 8.52
N MET A 219 -1.33 -1.86 7.21
CA MET A 219 -2.56 -2.18 6.48
C MET A 219 -3.16 -3.53 6.91
N GLU A 220 -2.34 -4.57 7.09
CA GLU A 220 -2.75 -5.89 7.57
C GLU A 220 -3.41 -5.78 8.94
N LYS A 221 -2.76 -5.10 9.89
CA LYS A 221 -3.32 -4.87 11.23
C LYS A 221 -4.65 -4.14 11.17
N MET A 222 -4.74 -3.10 10.36
CA MET A 222 -5.99 -2.36 10.16
C MET A 222 -7.08 -3.28 9.59
N PHE A 223 -6.78 -4.05 8.55
CA PHE A 223 -7.74 -4.98 7.92
C PHE A 223 -8.19 -6.08 8.87
N VAL A 224 -7.25 -6.70 9.58
CA VAL A 224 -7.52 -7.72 10.60
C VAL A 224 -8.46 -7.14 11.66
N SER A 225 -8.15 -5.97 12.22
CA SER A 225 -8.97 -5.34 13.25
C SER A 225 -10.41 -5.08 12.78
N ILE A 226 -10.58 -4.65 11.53
CA ILE A 226 -11.90 -4.39 10.95
C ILE A 226 -12.68 -5.70 10.78
N VAL A 227 -12.04 -6.72 10.21
CA VAL A 227 -12.69 -8.01 9.95
C VAL A 227 -13.04 -8.72 11.26
N GLU A 228 -12.15 -8.70 12.25
CA GLU A 228 -12.44 -9.24 13.59
C GLU A 228 -13.64 -8.52 14.24
N GLY A 229 -13.83 -7.23 13.90
CA GLY A 229 -14.98 -6.42 14.28
C GLY A 229 -16.30 -6.78 13.61
N PHE A 230 -16.33 -7.63 12.57
CA PHE A 230 -17.56 -8.11 11.92
C PHE A 230 -18.35 -9.13 12.76
N SER A 231 -18.25 -9.06 14.09
CA SER A 231 -18.65 -10.07 15.07
C SER A 231 -19.94 -10.83 14.72
N VAL A 232 -19.91 -12.13 15.09
CA VAL A 232 -21.09 -12.99 15.18
C VAL A 232 -22.08 -12.28 16.09
N SER A 233 -23.16 -11.75 15.52
CA SER A 233 -24.27 -11.27 16.33
C SER A 233 -24.87 -12.49 17.02
N GLU A 234 -24.42 -12.83 18.21
CA GLU A 234 -25.27 -13.53 19.16
C GLU A 234 -26.41 -12.56 19.53
N ASP A 235 -27.63 -12.95 19.17
CA ASP A 235 -28.90 -12.46 19.67
C ASP A 235 -29.12 -10.93 19.71
N ARG A 236 -29.57 -10.36 18.57
CA ARG A 236 -30.42 -9.13 18.57
C ARG A 236 -31.91 -9.43 18.35
N ASN A 237 -32.38 -10.63 18.69
CA ASN A 237 -33.82 -10.97 18.67
C ASN A 237 -34.25 -11.86 19.84
N LYS A 238 -33.76 -11.58 21.06
CA LYS A 238 -34.51 -11.88 22.27
C LYS A 238 -34.99 -10.55 22.86
N ASN A 239 -36.30 -10.42 23.02
CA ASN A 239 -37.05 -9.27 23.53
C ASN A 239 -37.45 -8.21 22.50
N LYS A 240 -38.35 -8.61 21.60
CA LYS A 240 -39.58 -7.82 21.46
C LYS A 240 -40.70 -8.64 22.10
N ILE A 241 -41.07 -8.22 23.30
CA ILE A 241 -42.30 -8.59 24.01
C ILE A 241 -43.48 -8.08 23.18
#